data_AF-A0A7X6R3Z5-F1
#
_entry.id   AF-A0A7X6R3Z5-F1
#
_cell.length_a   1.000
_cell.length_b   1.000
_cell.length_c   1.000
_cell.angle_alpha   90.00
_cell.angle_beta   90.00
_cell.angle_gamma   90.00
#
_symmetry.space_group_name_H-M   'P 1'
#
loop_
_entity.id
_entity.type
_entity.pdbx_description
1 polymer ?
#
loop_
_entity_poly.entity_id
_entity_poly.type
_entity_poly.pdbx_seq_one_letter_code
_entity_poly.pdbx_strand_id
1 'polypeptide(L)'
;MSALTGAPAPDDLPTCTALASWIVNGIHKQIAALNDPMDKGIAQIALAAHPDLHGKYIEERLKAFCNKRTFTKNQYYDRRRRVVREITAGLVASYHARNAKGATHVPADRGTSPVILRTGRVPNIFLAGYYRGSSLDPVATTLGATLAQQPVPVNVWSMASKAGLLTGYAMAAESKIMNTYTPERYTLFRRTGSRRRQPIYRYLGRTECLPGSLNEARLSILSRSDIAIAFAGDAGTAYELQLADQLGIPVVPFAATGGAAWDRWEADSAAIAKHDPTIAATYHDLANPDKTTSLHATVRMVTHLLLEPAS
;
A
#
# COMPACT_ATOMS: atom_id res chain seq x y z
N MET A 1 -2.30 6.30 -27.26
CA MET A 1 -1.29 6.64 -26.24
C MET A 1 -0.09 7.29 -26.90
N SER A 2 0.69 6.63 -27.76
CA SER A 2 1.82 7.32 -28.45
C SER A 2 1.38 8.52 -29.31
N ALA A 3 0.23 8.43 -29.98
CA ALA A 3 -0.35 9.54 -30.74
C ALA A 3 -0.86 10.72 -29.88
N LEU A 4 -0.99 10.56 -28.56
CA LEU A 4 -1.50 11.59 -27.64
C LEU A 4 -0.44 12.09 -26.66
N THR A 5 0.56 11.27 -26.31
CA THR A 5 1.56 11.58 -25.28
C THR A 5 3.00 11.59 -25.79
N GLY A 6 3.26 11.14 -27.02
CA GLY A 6 4.61 11.00 -27.57
C GLY A 6 5.48 9.92 -26.90
N ALA A 7 4.99 9.28 -25.84
CA ALA A 7 5.68 8.22 -25.13
C ALA A 7 5.30 6.84 -25.69
N PRO A 8 6.24 5.88 -25.76
CA PRO A 8 5.91 4.49 -26.04
C PRO A 8 4.90 3.98 -25.01
N ALA A 9 4.05 3.04 -25.43
CA ALA A 9 3.15 2.39 -24.50
C ALA A 9 3.97 1.63 -23.43
N PRO A 10 3.52 1.60 -22.16
CA PRO A 10 4.17 0.78 -21.14
C PRO A 10 4.32 -0.69 -21.58
N ASP A 11 5.45 -1.32 -21.27
CA ASP A 11 5.72 -2.72 -21.61
C ASP A 11 4.72 -3.70 -20.96
N ASP A 12 4.04 -3.25 -19.90
CA ASP A 12 3.00 -4.01 -19.19
C ASP A 12 1.59 -3.85 -19.78
N LEU A 13 1.43 -3.13 -20.90
CA LEU A 13 0.12 -2.85 -21.50
C LEU A 13 -0.72 -4.13 -21.73
N PRO A 14 -0.18 -5.28 -22.20
CA PRO A 14 -0.96 -6.50 -22.34
C PRO A 14 -1.49 -7.02 -20.99
N THR A 15 -0.66 -6.98 -19.95
CA THR A 15 -1.02 -7.40 -18.59
C THR A 15 -2.07 -6.47 -17.99
N CYS A 16 -1.86 -5.15 -18.09
CA CYS A 16 -2.80 -4.12 -17.66
C CYS A 16 -4.14 -4.24 -18.40
N THR A 17 -4.11 -4.51 -19.71
CA THR A 17 -5.33 -4.72 -20.52
C THR A 17 -6.08 -5.97 -20.06
N ALA A 18 -5.38 -7.09 -19.87
CA ALA A 18 -5.98 -8.33 -19.40
C ALA A 18 -6.59 -8.19 -18.00
N LEU A 19 -5.92 -7.47 -17.10
CA LEU A 19 -6.43 -7.17 -15.77
C LEU A 19 -7.66 -6.25 -15.83
N ALA A 20 -7.61 -5.18 -16.62
CA ALA A 20 -8.73 -4.26 -16.80
C ALA A 20 -9.97 -4.98 -17.37
N SER A 21 -9.79 -5.80 -18.41
CA SER A 21 -10.88 -6.63 -18.97
C SER A 21 -11.46 -7.59 -17.92
N TRP A 22 -10.60 -8.21 -17.10
CA TRP A 22 -11.07 -9.07 -16.01
C TRP A 22 -11.87 -8.30 -14.96
N ILE A 23 -11.41 -7.12 -14.56
CA ILE A 23 -12.10 -6.25 -13.59
C ILE A 23 -13.48 -5.83 -14.13
N VAL A 24 -13.55 -5.35 -15.38
CA VAL A 24 -14.81 -4.93 -16.01
C VAL A 24 -15.80 -6.09 -16.07
N ASN A 25 -15.36 -7.26 -16.53
CA ASN A 25 -16.19 -8.47 -16.56
C ASN A 25 -16.63 -8.91 -15.16
N GLY A 26 -15.74 -8.77 -14.17
CA GLY A 26 -16.04 -9.03 -12.76
C GLY A 26 -17.14 -8.11 -12.25
N ILE A 27 -17.03 -6.80 -12.50
CA ILE A 27 -18.06 -5.81 -12.13
C ILE A 27 -19.41 -6.17 -12.77
N HIS A 28 -19.46 -6.48 -14.06
CA HIS A 28 -20.71 -6.88 -14.73
C HIS A 28 -21.35 -8.11 -14.10
N LYS A 29 -20.56 -9.14 -13.78
CA LYS A 29 -21.05 -10.35 -13.10
C LYS A 29 -21.61 -10.03 -11.71
N GLN A 30 -20.90 -9.22 -10.93
CA GLN A 30 -21.35 -8.83 -9.59
C GLN A 30 -22.64 -8.00 -9.65
N ILE A 31 -22.78 -7.08 -10.62
CA ILE A 31 -24.02 -6.31 -10.82
C ILE A 31 -25.17 -7.24 -11.20
N ALA A 32 -24.94 -8.20 -12.09
CA ALA A 32 -25.98 -9.15 -12.52
C ALA A 32 -26.48 -10.03 -11.36
N ALA A 33 -25.60 -10.34 -10.39
CA ALA A 33 -25.88 -11.17 -9.23
C ALA A 33 -26.67 -10.46 -8.11
N LEU A 34 -26.81 -9.13 -8.13
CA LEU A 34 -27.67 -8.43 -7.18
C LEU A 34 -29.13 -8.88 -7.34
N ASN A 35 -29.87 -9.06 -6.25
CA ASN A 35 -31.27 -9.49 -6.35
C ASN A 35 -32.23 -8.33 -6.61
N ASP A 36 -31.93 -7.16 -6.04
CA ASP A 36 -32.80 -5.98 -6.13
C ASP A 36 -32.55 -5.20 -7.45
N PRO A 37 -33.56 -5.03 -8.32
CA PRO A 37 -33.44 -4.23 -9.54
C PRO A 37 -33.01 -2.77 -9.28
N MET A 38 -33.40 -2.19 -8.14
CA MET A 38 -32.94 -0.86 -7.74
C MET A 38 -31.43 -0.86 -7.49
N ASP A 39 -30.89 -1.85 -6.77
CA ASP A 39 -29.45 -1.95 -6.53
C ASP A 39 -28.67 -2.17 -7.82
N LYS A 40 -29.21 -2.94 -8.78
CA LYS A 40 -28.60 -3.09 -10.12
C LYS A 40 -28.46 -1.75 -10.82
N GLY A 41 -29.52 -0.95 -10.85
CA GLY A 41 -29.49 0.36 -11.49
C GLY A 41 -28.56 1.34 -10.75
N ILE A 42 -28.53 1.32 -9.42
CA ILE A 42 -27.57 2.11 -8.61
C ILE A 42 -26.12 1.71 -8.94
N ALA A 43 -25.84 0.41 -9.04
CA ALA A 43 -24.51 -0.09 -9.35
C ALA A 43 -24.05 0.30 -10.77
N GLN A 44 -24.95 0.20 -11.75
CA GLN A 44 -24.68 0.64 -13.14
C GLN A 44 -24.30 2.12 -13.21
N ILE A 45 -24.99 2.98 -12.47
CA ILE A 45 -24.68 4.41 -12.39
C ILE A 45 -23.35 4.67 -11.67
N ALA A 46 -23.19 4.07 -10.49
CA ALA A 46 -22.05 4.31 -9.61
C ALA A 46 -20.72 3.89 -10.26
N LEU A 47 -20.74 2.80 -11.03
CA LEU A 47 -19.57 2.20 -11.66
C LEU A 47 -19.49 2.48 -13.17
N ALA A 48 -20.40 3.29 -13.71
CA ALA A 48 -20.51 3.54 -15.16
C ALA A 48 -20.59 2.26 -16.01
N ALA A 49 -21.15 1.18 -15.46
CA ALA A 49 -21.01 -0.15 -16.06
C ALA A 49 -21.88 -0.37 -17.32
N HIS A 50 -22.82 0.55 -17.59
CA HIS A 50 -23.63 0.54 -18.81
C HIS A 50 -22.99 1.43 -19.88
N PRO A 51 -22.89 0.99 -21.15
CA PRO A 51 -22.23 1.75 -22.22
C PRO A 51 -22.74 3.19 -22.37
N ASP A 52 -24.06 3.39 -22.29
CA ASP A 52 -24.69 4.73 -22.34
C ASP A 52 -24.24 5.70 -21.23
N LEU A 53 -23.53 5.23 -20.20
CA LEU A 53 -23.06 6.04 -19.08
C LEU A 53 -21.57 6.41 -19.18
N HIS A 54 -20.86 5.85 -20.16
CA HIS A 54 -19.45 6.17 -20.38
C HIS A 54 -19.28 7.65 -20.73
N GLY A 55 -18.25 8.29 -20.16
CA GLY A 55 -17.96 9.72 -20.38
C GLY A 55 -18.92 10.70 -19.71
N LYS A 56 -20.02 10.23 -19.09
CA LYS A 56 -20.99 11.09 -18.40
C LYS A 56 -20.59 11.35 -16.95
N TYR A 57 -20.89 12.54 -16.45
CA TYR A 57 -20.82 12.88 -15.02
C TYR A 57 -21.95 12.24 -14.23
N ILE A 58 -21.80 12.15 -12.91
CA ILE A 58 -22.74 11.44 -12.06
C ILE A 58 -24.18 11.97 -12.16
N GLU A 59 -24.34 13.29 -12.30
CA GLU A 59 -25.66 13.93 -12.42
C GLU A 59 -26.36 13.58 -13.74
N GLU A 60 -25.59 13.48 -14.83
CA GLU A 60 -26.09 13.09 -16.15
C GLU A 60 -26.49 11.61 -16.17
N ARG A 61 -25.72 10.75 -15.50
CA ARG A 61 -26.05 9.33 -15.33
C ARG A 61 -27.33 9.15 -14.52
N LEU A 62 -27.47 9.90 -13.42
CA LEU A 62 -28.68 9.94 -12.62
C LEU A 62 -29.89 10.41 -13.43
N LYS A 63 -29.75 11.49 -14.21
CA LYS A 63 -30.83 11.98 -15.08
C LYS A 63 -31.28 10.92 -16.10
N ALA A 64 -30.33 10.20 -16.72
CA ALA A 64 -30.62 9.17 -17.69
C ALA A 64 -31.42 7.97 -17.12
N PHE A 65 -31.20 7.63 -15.85
CA PHE A 65 -31.83 6.47 -15.20
C PHE A 65 -33.04 6.82 -14.32
N CYS A 66 -33.06 7.98 -13.66
CA CYS A 66 -34.22 8.46 -12.90
C CYS A 66 -35.45 8.66 -13.80
N ASN A 67 -35.25 9.07 -15.06
CA ASN A 67 -36.33 9.20 -16.05
C ASN A 67 -36.97 7.86 -16.43
N LYS A 68 -36.29 6.73 -16.16
CA LYS A 68 -36.81 5.36 -16.37
C LYS A 68 -37.45 4.75 -15.10
N ARG A 69 -37.63 5.56 -14.04
CA ARG A 69 -38.40 5.28 -12.80
C ARG A 69 -37.96 4.10 -11.90
N THR A 70 -36.70 3.67 -11.93
CA THR A 70 -36.24 2.58 -11.02
C THR A 70 -35.95 3.01 -9.58
N PHE A 71 -35.57 4.28 -9.33
CA PHE A 71 -35.34 4.83 -7.98
C PHE A 71 -35.17 6.36 -8.01
N THR A 72 -35.23 7.00 -6.84
CA THR A 72 -35.03 8.44 -6.64
C THR A 72 -33.57 8.80 -6.36
N LYS A 73 -33.22 10.09 -6.51
CA LYS A 73 -31.88 10.62 -6.18
C LYS A 73 -31.49 10.33 -4.73
N ASN A 74 -32.43 10.43 -3.78
CA ASN A 74 -32.16 10.13 -2.36
C ASN A 74 -31.84 8.66 -2.15
N GLN A 75 -32.66 7.76 -2.70
CA GLN A 75 -32.41 6.31 -2.65
C GLN A 75 -31.05 5.92 -3.25
N TYR A 76 -30.60 6.61 -4.31
CA TYR A 76 -29.25 6.44 -4.83
C TYR A 76 -28.20 6.75 -3.77
N TYR A 77 -28.21 7.94 -3.17
CA TYR A 77 -27.19 8.33 -2.19
C TYR A 77 -27.21 7.47 -0.92
N ASP A 78 -28.40 7.10 -0.46
CA ASP A 78 -28.57 6.27 0.74
C ASP A 78 -28.01 4.86 0.55
N ARG A 79 -28.22 4.26 -0.63
CA ARG A 79 -27.85 2.86 -0.89
C ARG A 79 -26.51 2.69 -1.61
N ARG A 80 -26.02 3.70 -2.34
CA ARG A 80 -24.80 3.61 -3.19
C ARG A 80 -23.62 3.04 -2.44
N ARG A 81 -23.32 3.52 -1.23
CA ARG A 81 -22.14 3.04 -0.47
C ARG A 81 -22.22 1.55 -0.17
N ARG A 82 -23.40 1.07 0.23
CA ARG A 82 -23.63 -0.35 0.51
C ARG A 82 -23.47 -1.18 -0.76
N VAL A 83 -24.10 -0.76 -1.86
CA VAL A 83 -24.06 -1.46 -3.16
C VAL A 83 -22.63 -1.54 -3.70
N VAL A 84 -21.89 -0.42 -3.72
CA VAL A 84 -20.49 -0.41 -4.17
C VAL A 84 -19.62 -1.33 -3.32
N ARG A 85 -19.80 -1.31 -1.99
CA ARG A 85 -19.05 -2.19 -1.08
C ARG A 85 -19.33 -3.67 -1.33
N GLU A 86 -20.58 -4.04 -1.61
CA GLU A 86 -20.97 -5.41 -1.94
C GLU A 86 -20.31 -5.89 -3.24
N ILE A 87 -20.35 -5.08 -4.30
CA ILE A 87 -19.66 -5.35 -5.57
C ILE A 87 -18.15 -5.49 -5.37
N THR A 88 -17.53 -4.58 -4.61
CA THR A 88 -16.09 -4.62 -4.34
C THR A 88 -15.71 -5.89 -3.57
N ALA A 89 -16.48 -6.28 -2.55
CA ALA A 89 -16.22 -7.50 -1.80
C ALA A 89 -16.29 -8.76 -2.69
N GLY A 90 -17.29 -8.85 -3.57
CA GLY A 90 -17.41 -9.95 -4.53
C GLY A 90 -16.27 -9.99 -5.55
N LEU A 91 -15.79 -8.83 -6.00
CA LEU A 91 -14.64 -8.73 -6.91
C LEU A 91 -13.34 -9.17 -6.24
N VAL A 92 -13.09 -8.74 -4.99
CA VAL A 92 -11.92 -9.16 -4.20
C VAL A 92 -11.92 -10.68 -3.96
N ALA A 93 -13.07 -11.26 -3.59
CA ALA A 93 -13.20 -12.71 -3.45
C ALA A 93 -12.89 -13.45 -4.76
N SER A 94 -13.41 -12.94 -5.90
CA SER A 94 -13.15 -13.50 -7.22
C SER A 94 -11.67 -13.41 -7.63
N TYR A 95 -10.99 -12.33 -7.24
CA TYR A 95 -9.56 -12.14 -7.47
C TYR A 95 -8.74 -13.19 -6.71
N HIS A 96 -9.01 -13.37 -5.43
CA HIS A 96 -8.32 -14.37 -4.61
C HIS A 96 -8.54 -15.80 -5.13
N ALA A 97 -9.77 -16.14 -5.52
CA ALA A 97 -10.09 -17.44 -6.10
C ALA A 97 -9.36 -17.69 -7.44
N ARG A 98 -9.16 -16.64 -8.26
CA ARG A 98 -8.39 -16.73 -9.50
C ARG A 98 -6.92 -17.03 -9.21
N ASN A 99 -6.31 -16.32 -8.26
CA ASN A 99 -4.90 -16.50 -7.94
C ASN A 99 -4.62 -17.86 -7.29
N ALA A 100 -5.55 -18.37 -6.47
CA ALA A 100 -5.45 -19.70 -5.88
C ALA A 100 -5.45 -20.82 -6.93
N LYS A 101 -6.15 -20.64 -8.06
CA LYS A 101 -6.18 -21.62 -9.17
C LYS A 101 -4.95 -21.57 -10.08
N GLY A 102 -4.19 -20.47 -10.05
CA GLY A 102 -2.94 -20.31 -10.81
C GLY A 102 -1.74 -20.97 -10.14
N ALA A 103 -1.80 -21.19 -8.81
CA ALA A 103 -0.77 -21.88 -8.04
C ALA A 103 -0.85 -23.40 -8.23
N THR A 104 -0.43 -23.89 -9.40
CA THR A 104 -0.17 -25.32 -9.59
C THR A 104 1.19 -25.66 -8.98
N HIS A 105 1.20 -26.69 -8.14
CA HIS A 105 2.33 -27.21 -7.37
C HIS A 105 3.62 -27.34 -8.20
N VAL A 106 4.63 -26.55 -7.85
CA VAL A 106 6.04 -26.94 -8.02
C VAL A 106 6.47 -27.52 -6.67
N PRO A 107 7.09 -28.71 -6.61
CA PRO A 107 7.61 -29.24 -5.36
C PRO A 107 8.83 -28.41 -4.95
N ALA A 108 8.71 -27.68 -3.84
CA ALA A 108 9.78 -26.86 -3.29
C ALA A 108 10.73 -27.71 -2.43
N ASP A 109 11.98 -27.78 -2.85
CA ASP A 109 13.11 -28.16 -2.01
C ASP A 109 13.49 -26.97 -1.10
N ARG A 110 13.85 -27.28 0.15
CA ARG A 110 13.78 -26.35 1.29
C ARG A 110 14.94 -25.35 1.33
N GLY A 111 14.61 -24.07 1.25
CA GLY A 111 15.33 -22.97 1.92
C GLY A 111 14.31 -22.17 2.72
N THR A 112 14.51 -22.01 4.02
CA THR A 112 13.53 -21.41 4.95
C THR A 112 13.31 -19.93 4.65
N SER A 113 12.31 -19.63 3.81
CA SER A 113 11.71 -18.31 3.67
C SER A 113 10.76 -18.02 4.84
N PRO A 114 10.73 -16.79 5.36
CA PRO A 114 9.85 -16.43 6.46
C PRO A 114 8.37 -16.48 6.03
N VAL A 115 7.56 -17.20 6.81
CA VAL A 115 6.13 -17.37 6.58
C VAL A 115 5.36 -16.15 7.11
N ILE A 116 4.87 -15.29 6.23
CA ILE A 116 3.93 -14.21 6.59
C ILE A 116 2.53 -14.82 6.73
N LEU A 117 2.07 -15.01 7.97
CA LEU A 117 0.72 -15.52 8.28
C LEU A 117 -0.35 -14.46 7.97
N ARG A 118 -1.12 -14.66 6.90
CA ARG A 118 -2.28 -13.81 6.56
C ARG A 118 -3.45 -14.01 7.52
N THR A 119 -3.49 -13.23 8.60
CA THR A 119 -4.51 -13.33 9.66
C THR A 119 -5.76 -12.46 9.40
N GLY A 120 -5.99 -11.95 8.18
CA GLY A 120 -7.07 -10.99 7.91
C GLY A 120 -6.85 -9.61 8.56
N ARG A 121 -5.69 -9.42 9.22
CA ARG A 121 -5.25 -8.17 9.84
C ARG A 121 -4.57 -7.27 8.78
N VAL A 122 -4.75 -5.96 8.93
CA VAL A 122 -4.02 -4.93 8.17
C VAL A 122 -2.52 -5.00 8.51
N PRO A 123 -1.62 -5.21 7.52
CA PRO A 123 -0.18 -5.28 7.75
C PRO A 123 0.39 -4.00 8.35
N ASN A 124 1.40 -4.12 9.23
CA ASN A 124 2.09 -3.01 9.87
C ASN A 124 3.50 -2.88 9.31
N ILE A 125 3.76 -1.71 8.74
CA ILE A 125 5.06 -1.32 8.21
C ILE A 125 5.79 -0.52 9.29
N PHE A 126 6.95 -1.01 9.73
CA PHE A 126 7.86 -0.20 10.51
C PHE A 126 8.69 0.72 9.62
N LEU A 127 8.66 2.03 9.86
CA LEU A 127 9.52 2.98 9.19
C LEU A 127 10.75 3.28 10.05
N ALA A 128 11.87 2.68 9.69
CA ALA A 128 13.18 2.97 10.24
C ALA A 128 13.82 4.10 9.43
N GLY A 129 14.33 5.14 10.07
CA GLY A 129 14.99 6.19 9.32
C GLY A 129 15.29 7.46 10.09
N TYR A 130 16.41 8.09 9.73
CA TYR A 130 16.86 9.35 10.28
C TYR A 130 17.65 10.14 9.22
N TYR A 131 17.46 11.46 9.21
CA TYR A 131 18.28 12.39 8.44
C TYR A 131 18.25 13.77 9.08
N ARG A 132 19.21 14.61 8.69
CA ARG A 132 19.31 16.01 9.13
C ARG A 132 18.89 16.96 8.00
N GLY A 133 18.49 18.18 8.36
CA GLY A 133 18.00 19.16 7.40
C GLY A 133 16.60 18.84 6.88
N SER A 134 16.21 19.46 5.77
CA SER A 134 14.86 19.36 5.17
C SER A 134 14.83 18.83 3.73
N SER A 135 15.99 18.49 3.16
CA SER A 135 16.09 18.07 1.75
C SER A 135 15.30 16.80 1.43
N LEU A 136 15.09 15.91 2.41
CA LEU A 136 14.30 14.68 2.25
C LEU A 136 12.87 14.80 2.79
N ASP A 137 12.44 15.97 3.29
CA ASP A 137 11.09 16.17 3.82
C ASP A 137 10.01 15.93 2.76
N PRO A 138 10.14 16.44 1.51
CA PRO A 138 9.16 16.17 0.47
C PRO A 138 9.07 14.69 0.15
N VAL A 139 10.20 13.97 0.12
CA VAL A 139 10.25 12.55 -0.22
C VAL A 139 9.61 11.69 0.87
N ALA A 140 9.88 11.97 2.14
CA ALA A 140 9.22 11.30 3.26
C ALA A 140 7.70 11.54 3.25
N THR A 141 7.28 12.77 2.91
CA THR A 141 5.85 13.14 2.79
C THR A 141 5.18 12.38 1.64
N THR A 142 5.77 12.39 0.45
CA THR A 142 5.25 11.68 -0.73
C THR A 142 5.17 10.19 -0.46
N LEU A 143 6.17 9.58 0.19
CA LEU A 143 6.13 8.16 0.56
C LEU A 143 4.88 7.83 1.39
N GLY A 144 4.56 8.67 2.37
CA GLY A 144 3.38 8.47 3.23
C GLY A 144 2.07 8.53 2.43
N ALA A 145 1.93 9.55 1.57
CA ALA A 145 0.76 9.67 0.71
C ALA A 145 0.62 8.47 -0.24
N THR A 146 1.72 8.04 -0.88
CA THR A 146 1.70 6.90 -1.80
C THR A 146 1.40 5.57 -1.08
N LEU A 147 1.89 5.36 0.15
CA LEU A 147 1.54 4.20 0.97
C LEU A 147 0.03 4.18 1.33
N ALA A 148 -0.60 5.34 1.52
CA ALA A 148 -2.04 5.41 1.79
C ALA A 148 -2.88 4.92 0.60
N GLN A 149 -2.38 5.07 -0.62
CA GLN A 149 -3.03 4.72 -1.89
C GLN A 149 -2.78 3.27 -2.33
N GLN A 150 -2.08 2.47 -1.51
CA GLN A 150 -1.81 1.06 -1.81
C GLN A 150 -3.10 0.25 -2.01
N PRO A 151 -3.09 -0.75 -2.92
CA PRO A 151 -4.24 -1.63 -3.14
C PRO A 151 -4.56 -2.47 -1.91
N VAL A 152 -3.54 -2.83 -1.12
CA VAL A 152 -3.68 -3.46 0.19
C VAL A 152 -3.57 -2.36 1.25
N PRO A 153 -4.54 -2.20 2.16
CA PRO A 153 -4.40 -1.26 3.25
C PRO A 153 -3.24 -1.70 4.14
N VAL A 154 -2.41 -0.74 4.54
CA VAL A 154 -1.31 -0.93 5.51
C VAL A 154 -1.43 0.05 6.68
N ASN A 155 -0.72 -0.21 7.76
CA ASN A 155 -0.50 0.75 8.85
C ASN A 155 0.99 1.14 8.84
N VAL A 156 1.31 2.41 9.10
CA VAL A 156 2.71 2.85 9.29
C VAL A 156 2.99 3.08 10.77
N TRP A 157 4.08 2.50 11.24
CA TRP A 157 4.57 2.58 12.61
C TRP A 157 5.96 3.21 12.64
N SER A 158 6.22 4.10 13.60
CA SER A 158 7.55 4.73 13.71
C SER A 158 7.89 5.16 15.14
N MET A 159 9.19 5.35 15.43
CA MET A 159 9.70 5.80 16.74
C MET A 159 9.95 7.33 16.82
N ALA A 160 9.03 8.13 16.27
CA ALA A 160 9.09 9.60 16.28
C ALA A 160 10.39 10.18 15.69
N SER A 161 11.00 9.49 14.73
CA SER A 161 12.01 10.08 13.87
C SER A 161 11.38 11.10 12.92
N LYS A 162 12.17 12.02 12.37
CA LYS A 162 11.66 13.01 11.43
C LYS A 162 11.03 12.35 10.19
N ALA A 163 11.69 11.33 9.64
CA ALA A 163 11.15 10.50 8.56
C ALA A 163 9.81 9.87 8.96
N GLY A 164 9.78 9.20 10.11
CA GLY A 164 8.58 8.57 10.69
C GLY A 164 7.41 9.52 10.83
N LEU A 165 7.64 10.71 11.37
CA LEU A 165 6.62 11.73 11.57
C LEU A 165 6.05 12.24 10.25
N LEU A 166 6.91 12.61 9.29
CA LEU A 166 6.46 13.16 8.01
C LEU A 166 5.70 12.12 7.18
N THR A 167 6.25 10.91 7.04
CA THR A 167 5.59 9.80 6.32
C THR A 167 4.28 9.40 7.01
N GLY A 168 4.27 9.21 8.32
CA GLY A 168 3.07 8.81 9.05
C GLY A 168 1.95 9.86 8.99
N TYR A 169 2.29 11.14 9.17
CA TYR A 169 1.28 12.20 9.07
C TYR A 169 0.76 12.41 7.65
N ALA A 170 1.62 12.27 6.63
CA ALA A 170 1.19 12.35 5.24
C ALA A 170 0.24 11.19 4.91
N MET A 171 0.56 9.96 5.34
CA MET A 171 -0.31 8.81 5.18
C MET A 171 -1.66 8.98 5.87
N ALA A 172 -1.68 9.47 7.10
CA ALA A 172 -2.91 9.74 7.84
C ALA A 172 -3.77 10.82 7.16
N ALA A 173 -3.13 11.90 6.67
CA ALA A 173 -3.81 12.97 5.95
C ALA A 173 -4.40 12.48 4.62
N GLU A 174 -3.63 11.73 3.84
CA GLU A 174 -4.08 11.17 2.57
C GLU A 174 -5.23 10.16 2.78
N SER A 175 -5.13 9.31 3.81
CA SER A 175 -6.22 8.40 4.18
C SER A 175 -7.50 9.15 4.55
N LYS A 176 -7.42 10.37 5.11
CA LYS A 176 -8.61 11.21 5.37
C LYS A 176 -9.23 11.71 4.08
N ILE A 177 -8.41 12.18 3.13
CA ILE A 177 -8.86 12.63 1.80
C ILE A 177 -9.58 11.47 1.07
N MET A 178 -9.03 10.26 1.18
CA MET A 178 -9.61 9.05 0.59
C MET A 178 -10.81 8.47 1.37
N ASN A 179 -11.19 9.06 2.51
CA ASN A 179 -12.23 8.56 3.40
C ASN A 179 -11.99 7.11 3.89
N THR A 180 -10.71 6.75 4.09
CA THR A 180 -10.24 5.44 4.61
C THR A 180 -9.49 5.57 5.93
N TYR A 181 -9.47 6.77 6.52
CA TYR A 181 -8.75 7.04 7.76
C TYR A 181 -9.30 6.27 8.95
N THR A 182 -8.39 5.61 9.65
CA THR A 182 -8.55 5.21 11.06
C THR A 182 -7.32 5.68 11.83
N PRO A 183 -7.41 5.87 13.17
CA PRO A 183 -6.25 6.23 13.98
C PRO A 183 -5.07 5.25 13.85
N GLU A 184 -5.32 3.98 13.57
CA GLU A 184 -4.32 2.91 13.46
C GLU A 184 -3.46 3.02 12.18
N ARG A 185 -3.95 3.72 11.16
CA ARG A 185 -3.24 3.96 9.89
C ARG A 185 -1.85 4.53 10.11
N TYR A 186 -1.69 5.32 11.17
CA TYR A 186 -0.40 5.78 11.63
C TYR A 186 -0.29 5.64 13.14
N THR A 187 0.65 4.83 13.63
CA THR A 187 0.96 4.72 15.06
C THR A 187 2.36 5.25 15.36
N LEU A 188 2.40 6.29 16.17
CA LEU A 188 3.62 6.90 16.69
C LEU A 188 3.99 6.26 18.02
N PHE A 189 5.08 5.49 18.05
CA PHE A 189 5.61 4.93 19.28
C PHE A 189 6.58 5.91 19.95
N ARG A 190 6.38 6.09 21.25
CA ARG A 190 7.24 6.89 22.12
C ARG A 190 7.66 6.04 23.30
N ARG A 191 8.85 6.30 23.83
CA ARG A 191 9.29 5.66 25.07
C ARG A 191 8.89 6.53 26.25
N THR A 192 8.30 5.95 27.29
CA THR A 192 7.87 6.68 28.51
C THR A 192 9.02 7.47 29.15
N GLY A 193 10.24 6.92 29.13
CA GLY A 193 11.46 7.58 29.63
C GLY A 193 12.25 8.38 28.59
N SER A 194 11.68 8.73 27.43
CA SER A 194 12.40 9.50 26.41
C SER A 194 12.62 10.95 26.86
N ARG A 195 13.89 11.38 26.91
CA ARG A 195 14.26 12.79 27.16
C ARG A 195 14.21 13.65 25.90
N ARG A 196 14.04 13.05 24.72
CA ARG A 196 13.97 13.79 23.45
C ARG A 196 12.64 14.53 23.36
N ARG A 197 12.69 15.83 23.10
CA ARG A 197 11.51 16.60 22.70
C ARG A 197 11.05 16.08 21.34
N GLN A 198 9.98 15.28 21.36
CA GLN A 198 9.35 14.74 20.16
C GLN A 198 7.99 15.44 20.03
N PRO A 199 7.92 16.55 19.27
CA PRO A 199 6.68 17.28 19.09
C PRO A 199 5.65 16.42 18.36
N ILE A 200 4.43 16.40 18.88
CA ILE A 200 3.26 15.95 18.14
C ILE A 200 2.88 17.11 17.23
N TYR A 201 3.23 17.02 15.95
CA TYR A 201 2.97 18.10 15.00
C TYR A 201 1.49 18.21 14.63
N ARG A 202 0.75 17.09 14.71
CA ARG A 202 -0.67 17.00 14.32
C ARG A 202 -1.40 15.97 15.18
N TYR A 203 -2.67 16.23 15.47
CA TYR A 203 -3.59 15.27 16.09
C TYR A 203 -4.12 14.28 15.03
N LEU A 204 -3.21 13.54 14.41
CA LEU A 204 -3.48 12.56 13.36
C LEU A 204 -2.76 11.24 13.70
N GLY A 205 -3.47 10.14 13.60
CA GLY A 205 -2.98 8.82 14.01
C GLY A 205 -3.12 8.55 15.51
N ARG A 206 -2.51 7.45 15.95
CA ARG A 206 -2.44 7.00 17.34
C ARG A 206 -1.04 7.27 17.90
N THR A 207 -0.94 7.63 19.18
CA THR A 207 0.34 7.65 19.90
C THR A 207 0.33 6.56 20.96
N GLU A 208 1.38 5.75 21.01
CA GLU A 208 1.55 4.70 22.02
C GLU A 208 2.85 4.93 22.80
N CYS A 209 2.76 4.83 24.12
CA CYS A 209 3.91 4.95 25.00
C CYS A 209 4.38 3.55 25.43
N LEU A 210 5.56 3.15 24.99
CA LEU A 210 6.19 1.89 25.37
C LEU A 210 7.07 2.08 26.62
N PRO A 211 6.98 1.16 27.60
CA PRO A 211 7.91 1.13 28.73
C PRO A 211 9.30 0.64 28.29
N GLY A 212 10.26 0.73 29.21
CA GLY A 212 11.60 0.14 29.04
C GLY A 212 12.64 1.03 28.37
N SER A 213 13.69 0.37 27.89
CA SER A 213 14.83 0.90 27.15
C SER A 213 14.50 1.15 25.67
N LEU A 214 15.41 1.82 24.95
CA LEU A 214 15.24 2.05 23.52
C LEU A 214 15.21 0.73 22.73
N ASN A 215 16.04 -0.24 23.13
CA ASN A 215 16.14 -1.52 22.43
C ASN A 215 14.92 -2.40 22.66
N GLU A 216 14.37 -2.43 23.88
CA GLU A 216 13.10 -3.12 24.16
C GLU A 216 11.95 -2.52 23.35
N ALA A 217 11.91 -1.19 23.22
CA ALA A 217 10.89 -0.52 22.40
C ALA A 217 11.04 -0.88 20.91
N ARG A 218 12.26 -0.89 20.36
CA ARG A 218 12.51 -1.31 18.96
C ARG A 218 12.07 -2.74 18.71
N LEU A 219 12.50 -3.66 19.59
CA LEU A 219 12.14 -5.07 19.51
C LEU A 219 10.62 -5.26 19.56
N SER A 220 9.94 -4.59 20.49
CA SER A 220 8.47 -4.66 20.62
C SER A 220 7.74 -4.17 19.38
N ILE A 221 8.25 -3.15 18.68
CA ILE A 221 7.61 -2.64 17.45
C ILE A 221 7.87 -3.61 16.31
N LEU A 222 9.14 -3.94 16.06
CA LEU A 222 9.55 -4.81 14.95
C LEU A 222 8.95 -6.21 15.05
N SER A 223 8.84 -6.79 16.24
CA SER A 223 8.24 -8.13 16.44
C SER A 223 6.73 -8.17 16.13
N ARG A 224 6.10 -7.01 15.92
CA ARG A 224 4.69 -6.86 15.56
C ARG A 224 4.52 -6.25 14.15
N SER A 225 5.64 -6.02 13.46
CA SER A 225 5.68 -5.52 12.09
C SER A 225 5.75 -6.66 11.10
N ASP A 226 5.15 -6.45 9.94
CA ASP A 226 5.15 -7.41 8.85
C ASP A 226 6.26 -7.10 7.84
N ILE A 227 6.62 -5.82 7.72
CA ILE A 227 7.68 -5.29 6.83
C ILE A 227 8.36 -4.12 7.54
N ALA A 228 9.65 -3.91 7.27
CA ALA A 228 10.35 -2.68 7.59
C ALA A 228 10.73 -1.92 6.31
N ILE A 229 10.62 -0.58 6.32
CA ILE A 229 11.18 0.30 5.30
C ILE A 229 12.37 1.04 5.92
N ALA A 230 13.52 1.01 5.26
CA ALA A 230 14.68 1.81 5.62
C ALA A 230 14.69 3.12 4.82
N PHE A 231 14.71 4.27 5.51
CA PHE A 231 14.73 5.60 4.91
C PHE A 231 15.92 6.41 5.44
N ALA A 232 16.85 6.75 4.55
CA ALA A 232 18.14 7.34 4.89
C ALA A 232 18.81 6.52 6.00
N GLY A 233 19.17 7.17 7.10
CA GLY A 233 19.51 6.49 8.33
C GLY A 233 20.97 6.59 8.71
N ASP A 234 21.19 6.53 10.02
CA ASP A 234 22.50 6.46 10.66
C ASP A 234 22.66 5.09 11.37
N ALA A 235 23.64 4.99 12.28
CA ALA A 235 23.85 3.79 13.09
C ALA A 235 22.60 3.31 13.84
N GLY A 236 21.69 4.23 14.23
CA GLY A 236 20.44 3.87 14.87
C GLY A 236 19.48 3.14 13.94
N THR A 237 19.42 3.57 12.67
CA THR A 237 18.66 2.89 11.61
C THR A 237 19.31 1.57 11.25
N ALA A 238 20.63 1.52 11.06
CA ALA A 238 21.36 0.28 10.77
C ALA A 238 21.12 -0.80 11.84
N TYR A 239 21.13 -0.42 13.12
CA TYR A 239 20.78 -1.31 14.22
C TYR A 239 19.33 -1.83 14.14
N GLU A 240 18.38 -0.99 13.74
CA GLU A 240 16.99 -1.41 13.52
C GLU A 240 16.86 -2.40 12.36
N LEU A 241 17.66 -2.25 11.29
CA LEU A 241 17.69 -3.20 10.18
C LEU A 241 18.28 -4.55 10.61
N GLN A 242 19.36 -4.55 11.38
CA GLN A 242 19.92 -5.78 11.95
C GLN A 242 18.90 -6.50 12.83
N LEU A 243 18.11 -5.75 13.62
CA LEU A 243 17.07 -6.33 14.45
C LEU A 243 15.93 -6.91 13.61
N ALA A 244 15.58 -6.27 12.49
CA ALA A 244 14.61 -6.82 11.53
C ALA A 244 15.11 -8.16 10.96
N ASP A 245 16.39 -8.26 10.59
CA ASP A 245 16.98 -9.51 10.10
C ASP A 245 16.91 -10.64 11.15
N GLN A 246 17.25 -10.34 12.40
CA GLN A 246 17.18 -11.29 13.51
C GLN A 246 15.75 -11.82 13.75
N LEU A 247 14.74 -11.01 13.43
CA LEU A 247 13.33 -11.36 13.56
C LEU A 247 12.73 -11.95 12.27
N GLY A 248 13.51 -12.05 11.19
CA GLY A 248 13.01 -12.49 9.89
C GLY A 248 12.01 -11.52 9.26
N ILE A 249 12.04 -10.24 9.64
CA ILE A 249 11.18 -9.21 9.07
C ILE A 249 11.82 -8.69 7.78
N PRO A 250 11.13 -8.78 6.62
CA PRO A 250 11.68 -8.29 5.36
C PRO A 250 11.89 -6.78 5.41
N VAL A 251 13.03 -6.34 4.87
CA VAL A 251 13.44 -4.93 4.81
C VAL A 251 13.41 -4.45 3.37
N VAL A 252 12.71 -3.33 3.13
CA VAL A 252 12.73 -2.61 1.85
C VAL A 252 13.60 -1.36 1.99
N PRO A 253 14.80 -1.32 1.38
CA PRO A 253 15.64 -0.13 1.43
C PRO A 253 15.16 0.92 0.41
N PHE A 254 14.83 2.13 0.88
CA PHE A 254 14.64 3.28 0.00
C PHE A 254 16.00 3.92 -0.33
N ALA A 255 16.85 3.18 -1.05
CA ALA A 255 18.29 3.45 -1.17
C ALA A 255 18.65 4.83 -1.74
N ALA A 256 17.84 5.42 -2.62
CA ALA A 256 18.04 6.78 -3.14
C ALA A 256 18.06 7.89 -2.07
N THR A 257 17.69 7.56 -0.83
CA THR A 257 17.77 8.46 0.34
C THR A 257 19.10 8.40 1.08
N GLY A 258 20.01 7.48 0.70
CA GLY A 258 21.36 7.36 1.23
C GLY A 258 21.45 6.65 2.60
N GLY A 259 22.61 6.76 3.25
CA GLY A 259 22.83 6.25 4.61
C GLY A 259 22.59 4.74 4.75
N ALA A 260 22.08 4.31 5.90
CA ALA A 260 21.82 2.90 6.18
C ALA A 260 20.88 2.21 5.15
N ALA A 261 19.97 2.96 4.52
CA ALA A 261 19.14 2.43 3.45
C ALA A 261 19.94 2.09 2.19
N TRP A 262 20.94 2.91 1.84
CA TRP A 262 21.86 2.61 0.73
C TRP A 262 22.71 1.37 1.06
N ASP A 263 23.34 1.36 2.24
CA ASP A 263 24.21 0.27 2.67
C ASP A 263 23.48 -1.08 2.65
N ARG A 264 22.20 -1.09 3.05
CA ARG A 264 21.36 -2.28 2.99
C ARG A 264 21.11 -2.74 1.55
N TRP A 265 20.76 -1.83 0.66
CA TRP A 265 20.55 -2.17 -0.74
C TRP A 265 21.82 -2.71 -1.40
N GLU A 266 22.96 -2.08 -1.13
CA GLU A 266 24.25 -2.49 -1.69
C GLU A 266 24.59 -3.93 -1.27
N ALA A 267 24.41 -4.25 0.02
CA ALA A 267 24.66 -5.59 0.56
C ALA A 267 23.77 -6.68 -0.05
N ASP A 268 22.50 -6.38 -0.32
CA ASP A 268 21.51 -7.37 -0.79
C ASP A 268 21.41 -7.46 -2.32
N SER A 269 21.82 -6.41 -3.05
CA SER A 269 21.58 -6.22 -4.48
C SER A 269 22.00 -7.43 -5.34
N ALA A 270 23.21 -7.95 -5.12
CA ALA A 270 23.76 -9.08 -5.86
C ALA A 270 23.00 -10.39 -5.57
N ALA A 271 22.58 -10.59 -4.33
CA ALA A 271 21.82 -11.77 -3.95
C ALA A 271 20.42 -11.75 -4.57
N ILE A 272 19.71 -10.62 -4.50
CA ILE A 272 18.38 -10.47 -5.08
C ILE A 272 18.41 -10.67 -6.60
N ALA A 273 19.39 -10.07 -7.29
CA ALA A 273 19.55 -10.23 -8.74
C ALA A 273 19.72 -11.70 -9.17
N LYS A 274 20.33 -12.52 -8.30
CA LYS A 274 20.58 -13.94 -8.56
C LYS A 274 19.40 -14.84 -8.20
N HIS A 275 18.72 -14.55 -7.08
CA HIS A 275 17.75 -15.45 -6.47
C HIS A 275 16.31 -15.16 -6.89
N ASP A 276 15.99 -13.92 -7.25
CA ASP A 276 14.66 -13.56 -7.72
C ASP A 276 14.74 -12.55 -8.89
N PRO A 277 14.86 -13.07 -10.12
CA PRO A 277 14.89 -12.25 -11.32
C PRO A 277 13.62 -11.41 -11.54
N THR A 278 12.49 -11.80 -10.92
CA THR A 278 11.21 -11.12 -11.12
C THR A 278 11.16 -9.78 -10.37
N ILE A 279 11.82 -9.71 -9.21
CA ILE A 279 11.95 -8.46 -8.45
C ILE A 279 13.25 -7.73 -8.70
N ALA A 280 14.26 -8.36 -9.31
CA ALA A 280 15.59 -7.79 -9.51
C ALA A 280 15.56 -6.38 -10.11
N ALA A 281 14.73 -6.15 -11.15
CA ALA A 281 14.58 -4.83 -11.76
C ALA A 281 13.98 -3.80 -10.79
N THR A 282 12.94 -4.18 -10.03
CA THR A 282 12.35 -3.28 -9.02
C THR A 282 13.32 -3.03 -7.88
N TYR A 283 14.08 -4.04 -7.46
CA TYR A 283 15.08 -3.90 -6.40
C TYR A 283 16.23 -2.98 -6.85
N HIS A 284 16.68 -3.09 -8.10
CA HIS A 284 17.66 -2.18 -8.68
C HIS A 284 17.15 -0.72 -8.67
N ASP A 285 15.89 -0.49 -9.04
CA ASP A 285 15.29 0.84 -9.05
C ASP A 285 15.23 1.50 -7.66
N LEU A 286 15.34 0.74 -6.56
CA LEU A 286 15.41 1.30 -5.20
C LEU A 286 16.59 2.27 -5.04
N ALA A 287 17.68 2.09 -5.79
CA ALA A 287 18.84 2.97 -5.78
C ALA A 287 18.84 4.03 -6.89
N ASN A 288 17.75 4.16 -7.66
CA ASN A 288 17.68 5.12 -8.75
C ASN A 288 17.88 6.56 -8.23
N PRO A 289 18.80 7.37 -8.81
CA PRO A 289 19.06 8.73 -8.34
C PRO A 289 17.84 9.66 -8.45
N ASP A 290 16.91 9.37 -9.38
CA ASP A 290 15.58 9.97 -9.34
C ASP A 290 14.76 9.34 -8.20
N LYS A 291 14.55 10.16 -7.17
CA LYS A 291 13.81 9.77 -5.96
C LYS A 291 12.35 9.42 -6.27
N THR A 292 11.78 9.89 -7.38
CA THR A 292 10.42 9.51 -7.79
C THR A 292 10.40 8.05 -8.25
N THR A 293 11.31 7.67 -9.14
CA THR A 293 11.49 6.28 -9.58
C THR A 293 11.76 5.35 -8.40
N SER A 294 12.69 5.73 -7.52
CA SER A 294 13.02 4.93 -6.33
C SER A 294 11.87 4.84 -5.32
N LEU A 295 11.05 5.90 -5.17
CA LEU A 295 9.83 5.85 -4.36
C LEU A 295 8.84 4.83 -4.92
N HIS A 296 8.59 4.87 -6.22
CA HIS A 296 7.68 3.91 -6.87
C HIS A 296 8.20 2.48 -6.73
N ALA A 297 9.50 2.26 -6.86
CA ALA A 297 10.12 0.97 -6.63
C ALA A 297 9.96 0.49 -5.18
N THR A 298 10.16 1.37 -4.20
CA THR A 298 9.95 1.08 -2.77
C THR A 298 8.53 0.60 -2.52
N VAL A 299 7.56 1.33 -3.07
CA VAL A 299 6.15 1.01 -2.92
C VAL A 299 5.77 -0.28 -3.64
N ARG A 300 6.28 -0.53 -4.86
CA ARG A 300 6.10 -1.80 -5.57
C ARG A 300 6.66 -2.98 -4.78
N MET A 301 7.82 -2.81 -4.15
CA MET A 301 8.44 -3.84 -3.32
C MET A 301 7.60 -4.18 -2.09
N VAL A 302 7.09 -3.16 -1.40
CA VAL A 302 6.13 -3.35 -0.31
C VAL A 302 4.88 -4.09 -0.82
N THR A 303 4.32 -3.67 -1.96
CA THR A 303 3.16 -4.36 -2.54
C THR A 303 3.46 -5.83 -2.83
N HIS A 304 4.58 -6.12 -3.46
CA HIS A 304 5.02 -7.48 -3.79
C HIS A 304 5.12 -8.35 -2.53
N LEU A 305 5.84 -7.88 -1.50
CA LEU A 305 6.01 -8.60 -0.23
C LEU A 305 4.68 -8.86 0.50
N LEU A 306 3.67 -8.00 0.31
CA LEU A 306 2.34 -8.20 0.89
C LEU A 306 1.45 -9.14 0.05
N LEU A 307 1.64 -9.16 -1.26
CA LEU A 307 0.79 -9.90 -2.21
C LEU A 307 1.29 -11.31 -2.52
N GLU A 308 2.58 -11.58 -2.43
CA GLU A 308 3.10 -12.92 -2.66
C GLU A 308 2.71 -13.89 -1.53
N PRO A 309 2.27 -15.12 -1.88
CA PRO A 309 2.14 -16.18 -0.90
C PRO A 309 3.53 -16.58 -0.41
N ALA A 310 3.71 -16.71 0.91
CA ALA A 310 4.93 -17.30 1.45
C ALA A 310 5.11 -18.71 0.87
N SER A 311 6.11 -18.87 0.02
CA SER A 311 6.53 -20.13 -0.58
C SER A 311 7.26 -21.00 0.43
#